data_AF-A0A8X6MYN0-F1
#
_entry.id   AF-A0A8X6MYN0-F1
#
_cell.length_a   1.000
_cell.length_b   1.000
_cell.length_c   1.000
_cell.angle_alpha   90.00
_cell.angle_beta   90.00
_cell.angle_gamma   90.00
#
_symmetry.space_group_name_H-M   'P 1'
#
loop_
_entity.id
_entity.type
_entity.pdbx_description
1 polymer ?
#
loop_
_entity_poly.entity_id
_entity_poly.type
_entity_poly.pdbx_seq_one_letter_code
_entity_poly.pdbx_strand_id
1 'polypeptide(L)'
;MYYLHFPDNSNLNKKVKGPKLHPLSNHLNERFLTYFSNKQQLSVDEIMVPYFRHHSFKQFIKGKPVRFGYRDWCLNTKLGYLKQFEPYIGERTLWNEYGISMEGAVAFDLITDLPENE
;
A
#
# COMPACT_ATOMS: atom_id res chain seq x y z
N MET A 1 -16.96 7.73 -15.22
CA MET A 1 -17.01 6.30 -14.83
C MET A 1 -17.65 6.22 -13.45
N TYR A 2 -18.91 5.79 -13.36
CA TYR A 2 -19.71 5.93 -12.14
C TYR A 2 -19.98 4.61 -11.41
N TYR A 3 -19.80 3.46 -12.08
CA TYR A 3 -20.24 2.15 -11.60
C TYR A 3 -19.10 1.16 -11.36
N LEU A 4 -17.86 1.63 -11.29
CA LEU A 4 -16.74 0.75 -10.95
C LEU A 4 -16.75 0.46 -9.46
N HIS A 5 -16.91 -0.81 -9.12
CA HIS A 5 -16.87 -1.32 -7.75
C HIS A 5 -16.02 -2.59 -7.72
N PHE A 6 -15.13 -2.68 -6.72
CA PHE A 6 -14.26 -3.85 -6.54
C PHE A 6 -14.85 -4.85 -5.53
N PRO A 7 -15.33 -4.43 -4.35
CA PRO A 7 -16.11 -5.30 -3.49
C PRO A 7 -17.63 -5.12 -3.58
N ASP A 8 -18.33 -6.16 -3.14
CA ASP A 8 -19.75 -6.12 -2.77
C ASP A 8 -19.96 -5.29 -1.50
N ASN A 9 -20.72 -4.19 -1.61
CA ASN A 9 -21.01 -3.29 -0.49
C ASN A 9 -21.85 -3.95 0.62
N SER A 10 -22.58 -5.02 0.31
CA SER A 10 -23.44 -5.75 1.26
C SER A 10 -22.61 -6.54 2.27
N ASN A 11 -21.40 -6.94 1.88
CA ASN A 11 -20.51 -7.82 2.65
C ASN A 11 -19.24 -7.11 3.13
N LEU A 12 -19.21 -5.78 3.17
CA LEU A 12 -18.05 -5.02 3.62
C LEU A 12 -17.79 -5.18 5.12
N ASN A 13 -16.56 -5.56 5.46
CA ASN A 13 -16.09 -5.51 6.84
C ASN A 13 -15.85 -4.05 7.28
N LYS A 14 -16.87 -3.45 7.90
CA LYS A 14 -16.83 -2.05 8.38
C LYS A 14 -15.87 -1.81 9.55
N LYS A 15 -15.31 -2.87 10.16
CA LYS A 15 -14.33 -2.74 11.24
C LYS A 15 -12.94 -2.36 10.71
N VAL A 16 -12.65 -2.68 9.45
CA VAL A 16 -11.38 -2.37 8.78
C VAL A 16 -11.46 -1.00 8.13
N LYS A 17 -10.38 -0.22 8.18
CA LYS A 17 -10.28 1.05 7.44
C LYS A 17 -10.01 0.77 5.97
N GLY A 18 -10.62 1.55 5.07
CA GLY A 18 -10.46 1.36 3.62
C GLY A 18 -10.96 0.03 3.05
N PRO A 19 -12.10 -0.54 3.50
CA PRO A 19 -12.54 -1.88 3.09
C PRO A 19 -12.88 -1.98 1.58
N LYS A 20 -12.98 -0.83 0.90
CA LYS A 20 -13.19 -0.75 -0.56
C LYS A 20 -11.91 -0.88 -1.39
N LEU A 21 -10.76 -0.62 -0.79
CA LEU A 21 -9.46 -0.60 -1.48
C LEU A 21 -8.76 -1.95 -1.38
N HIS A 22 -8.82 -2.59 -0.20
CA HIS A 22 -8.19 -3.87 0.11
C HIS A 22 -8.36 -4.96 -0.95
N PRO A 23 -9.56 -5.25 -1.49
CA PRO A 23 -9.72 -6.31 -2.49
C PRO A 23 -8.89 -6.07 -3.75
N LEU A 24 -8.81 -4.81 -4.20
CA LEU A 24 -8.02 -4.46 -5.37
C LEU A 24 -6.53 -4.50 -5.04
N SER A 25 -6.11 -3.90 -3.93
CA SER A 25 -4.70 -3.87 -3.53
C SER A 25 -4.14 -5.27 -3.34
N ASN A 26 -4.86 -6.16 -2.64
CA ASN A 26 -4.45 -7.53 -2.41
C ASN A 26 -4.35 -8.29 -3.75
N HIS A 27 -5.36 -8.15 -4.62
CA HIS A 27 -5.32 -8.79 -5.93
C HIS A 27 -4.11 -8.33 -6.76
N LEU A 28 -3.80 -7.03 -6.75
CA LEU A 28 -2.65 -6.50 -7.48
C LEU A 28 -1.33 -7.00 -6.88
N ASN A 29 -1.18 -6.97 -5.55
CA ASN A 29 -0.01 -7.48 -4.86
C ASN A 29 0.23 -8.97 -5.17
N GLU A 30 -0.81 -9.80 -5.13
CA GLU A 30 -0.74 -11.21 -5.52
C GLU A 30 -0.21 -11.39 -6.95
N ARG A 31 -0.74 -10.60 -7.91
CA ARG A 31 -0.30 -10.65 -9.31
C ARG A 31 1.13 -10.16 -9.47
N PHE A 32 1.51 -9.07 -8.80
CA PHE A 32 2.86 -8.53 -8.85
C PHE A 32 3.89 -9.53 -8.32
N LEU A 33 3.57 -10.24 -7.25
CA LEU A 33 4.43 -11.30 -6.71
C LEU A 33 4.51 -12.52 -7.63
N THR A 34 3.38 -12.94 -8.23
CA THR A 34 3.34 -14.10 -9.15
C THR A 34 4.29 -13.94 -10.36
N TYR A 35 4.40 -12.73 -10.89
CA TYR A 35 5.23 -12.46 -12.09
C TYR A 35 6.63 -11.92 -11.76
N PHE A 36 6.99 -11.86 -10.48
CA PHE A 36 8.29 -11.38 -10.05
C PHE A 36 9.34 -12.51 -10.02
N SER A 37 10.61 -12.20 -10.33
CA SER A 37 11.73 -13.14 -10.29
C SER A 37 12.58 -13.01 -9.01
N ASN A 38 12.76 -14.09 -8.25
CA ASN A 38 13.24 -14.14 -6.85
C ASN A 38 14.57 -13.47 -6.43
N LYS A 39 15.33 -12.77 -7.29
CA LYS A 39 16.65 -12.23 -6.92
C LYS A 39 16.87 -10.79 -7.36
N GLN A 40 16.44 -9.82 -6.56
CA GLN A 40 16.68 -8.41 -6.87
C GLN A 40 16.97 -7.60 -5.61
N GLN A 41 17.84 -6.59 -5.76
CA GLN A 41 18.02 -5.52 -4.79
C GLN A 41 16.70 -4.76 -4.66
N LEU A 42 16.22 -4.62 -3.43
CA LEU A 42 14.93 -4.02 -3.12
C LEU A 42 15.08 -2.66 -2.47
N SER A 43 14.11 -1.80 -2.73
CA SER A 43 13.96 -0.49 -2.11
C SER A 43 12.53 -0.34 -1.62
N VAL A 44 12.38 0.12 -0.37
CA VAL A 44 11.10 0.57 0.17
C VAL A 44 11.12 2.09 0.21
N ASP A 45 10.09 2.71 -0.36
CA ASP A 45 9.90 4.16 -0.30
C ASP A 45 8.40 4.49 -0.40
N GLU A 46 8.07 5.77 -0.30
CA GLU A 46 6.72 6.30 -0.35
C GLU A 46 6.46 7.06 -1.64
N ILE A 47 5.29 6.82 -2.24
CA ILE A 47 4.78 7.60 -3.37
C ILE A 47 3.55 8.42 -2.99
N MET A 48 3.40 9.58 -3.63
CA MET A 48 2.21 10.41 -3.55
C MET A 48 1.35 10.24 -4.80
N VAL A 49 0.17 9.64 -4.64
CA VAL A 49 -0.84 9.50 -5.68
C VAL A 49 -1.76 10.74 -5.67
N PRO A 50 -1.75 11.57 -6.73
CA PRO A 50 -2.47 12.84 -6.74
C PRO A 50 -3.98 12.63 -6.65
N TYR A 51 -4.61 13.31 -5.67
CA TYR A 51 -6.05 13.32 -5.50
C TYR A 51 -6.51 14.66 -4.90
N PHE A 52 -7.31 15.41 -5.65
CA PHE A 52 -7.63 16.80 -5.30
C PHE A 52 -8.94 16.97 -4.52
N ARG A 53 -9.81 15.96 -4.51
CA ARG A 53 -11.12 16.05 -3.82
C ARG A 53 -10.99 15.83 -2.30
N HIS A 54 -12.10 16.00 -1.60
CA HIS A 54 -12.18 15.81 -0.16
C HIS A 54 -12.29 14.32 0.18
N HIS A 55 -11.29 13.80 0.88
CA HIS A 55 -11.31 12.45 1.43
C HIS A 55 -10.40 12.39 2.65
N SER A 56 -10.79 11.62 3.67
CA SER A 56 -10.13 11.57 4.98
C SER A 56 -8.73 10.97 4.95
N PHE A 57 -8.47 10.00 4.09
CA PHE A 57 -7.14 9.36 3.98
C PHE A 57 -6.11 10.17 3.18
N LYS A 58 -6.49 11.33 2.63
CA LYS A 58 -5.57 12.19 1.90
C LYS A 58 -4.53 12.76 2.88
N GLN A 59 -3.26 12.68 2.50
CA GLN A 59 -2.14 13.24 3.25
C GLN A 59 -1.69 14.56 2.63
N PHE A 60 -1.16 15.44 3.48
CA PHE A 60 -0.42 16.62 3.07
C PHE A 60 1.06 16.45 3.43
N ILE A 61 1.93 16.39 2.43
CA ILE A 61 3.39 16.29 2.63
C ILE A 61 4.05 17.54 2.05
N LYS A 62 4.59 18.38 2.93
CA LYS A 62 5.32 19.59 2.54
C LYS A 62 6.60 19.19 1.80
N GLY A 63 6.89 19.86 0.68
CA GLY A 63 8.14 19.66 -0.08
C GLY A 63 8.06 18.61 -1.19
N LYS A 64 7.03 17.78 -1.25
CA LYS A 64 6.79 16.89 -2.40
C LYS A 64 6.19 17.68 -3.58
N PRO A 65 6.45 17.29 -4.85
CA PRO A 65 5.80 17.91 -6.02
C PRO A 65 4.28 17.81 -5.95
N VAL A 66 3.76 16.63 -5.61
CA VAL A 66 2.36 16.39 -5.27
C VAL A 66 2.23 16.49 -3.75
N ARG A 67 1.71 17.63 -3.27
CA ARG A 67 1.60 17.91 -1.83
C ARG A 67 0.36 17.29 -1.19
N PHE A 68 -0.72 17.13 -1.95
CA PHE A 68 -1.99 16.60 -1.48
C PHE A 68 -2.36 15.36 -2.30
N GLY A 69 -2.45 14.21 -1.64
CA GLY A 69 -2.72 12.95 -2.31
C GLY A 69 -2.85 11.78 -1.35
N TYR A 70 -3.07 10.60 -1.89
CA TYR A 70 -2.89 9.36 -1.14
C TYR A 70 -1.39 9.06 -1.06
N ARG A 71 -0.94 8.56 0.09
CA ARG A 71 0.43 8.13 0.31
C ARG A 71 0.42 6.62 0.29
N ASP A 72 1.21 6.01 -0.57
CA ASP A 72 1.34 4.56 -0.63
C ASP A 72 2.80 4.18 -0.34
N TRP A 73 3.00 3.16 0.47
CA TRP A 73 4.28 2.50 0.62
C TRP A 73 4.50 1.57 -0.55
N CYS A 74 5.70 1.55 -1.12
CA CYS A 74 6.00 0.75 -2.29
C CYS A 74 7.30 -0.01 -2.09
N LEU A 75 7.25 -1.32 -2.30
CA LEU A 75 8.40 -2.19 -2.40
C LEU A 75 8.73 -2.40 -3.88
N ASN A 76 9.87 -1.85 -4.30
CA ASN A 76 10.30 -1.90 -5.69
C ASN A 76 11.64 -2.60 -5.82
N THR A 77 11.87 -3.07 -7.03
CA THR A 77 13.18 -3.53 -7.47
C THR A 77 14.04 -2.37 -7.96
N LYS A 78 15.35 -2.59 -8.07
CA LYS A 78 16.28 -1.64 -8.70
C LYS A 78 15.86 -1.16 -10.09
N LEU A 79 15.18 -2.00 -10.89
CA LEU A 79 14.72 -1.65 -12.23
C LEU A 79 13.33 -0.98 -12.24
N GLY A 80 12.75 -0.73 -11.07
CA GLY A 80 11.48 -0.02 -10.92
C GLY A 80 10.24 -0.92 -10.91
N TYR A 81 10.37 -2.25 -11.04
CA TYR A 81 9.23 -3.16 -10.90
C TYR A 81 8.64 -3.06 -9.49
N LEU A 82 7.34 -2.80 -9.40
CA LEU A 82 6.59 -2.75 -8.14
C LEU A 82 6.20 -4.17 -7.74
N LYS A 83 6.68 -4.63 -6.59
CA LYS A 83 6.35 -5.96 -6.05
C LYS A 83 5.10 -5.94 -5.20
N GLN A 84 5.03 -4.97 -4.32
CA GLN A 84 3.99 -4.88 -3.31
C GLN A 84 3.85 -3.43 -2.91
N PHE A 85 2.63 -3.00 -2.61
CA PHE A 85 2.37 -1.67 -2.07
C PHE A 85 1.32 -1.75 -0.98
N GLU A 86 1.41 -0.82 -0.03
CA GLU A 86 0.46 -0.68 1.07
C GLU A 86 -0.05 0.77 1.15
N PRO A 87 -1.35 1.00 0.86
CA PRO A 87 -1.94 2.33 0.98
C PRO A 87 -2.01 2.83 2.42
N TYR A 88 -1.62 4.08 2.65
CA TYR A 88 -1.78 4.70 3.96
C TYR A 88 -3.26 5.00 4.25
N ILE A 89 -3.83 4.33 5.24
CA ILE A 89 -5.24 4.47 5.66
C ILE A 89 -5.38 5.11 7.06
N GLY A 90 -4.34 5.78 7.54
CA GLY A 90 -4.30 6.49 8.82
C GLY A 90 -3.53 5.76 9.93
N GLU A 91 -3.76 6.16 11.17
CA GLU A 91 -3.00 5.74 12.38
C GLU A 91 -2.93 4.23 12.66
N ARG A 92 -3.81 3.43 12.05
CA ARG A 92 -3.87 1.97 12.25
C ARG A 92 -3.44 1.20 11.01
N THR A 93 -2.49 1.71 10.24
CA THR A 93 -2.03 1.00 9.04
C THR A 93 -1.45 -0.37 9.44
N LEU A 94 -0.85 -0.54 10.64
CA LEU A 94 -0.47 -1.84 11.24
C LEU A 94 -0.46 -1.76 12.78
N TRP A 95 -0.69 -2.88 13.49
CA TRP A 95 -0.57 -2.96 14.95
C TRP A 95 0.91 -3.08 15.33
N ASN A 96 1.40 -2.15 16.15
CA ASN A 96 2.79 -2.09 16.57
C ASN A 96 3.07 -3.06 17.74
N GLU A 97 3.14 -4.36 17.47
CA GLU A 97 3.59 -5.34 18.48
C GLU A 97 5.12 -5.25 18.72
N TYR A 98 5.86 -4.64 17.80
CA TYR A 98 7.33 -4.60 17.80
C TYR A 98 7.95 -3.35 18.45
N GLY A 99 7.13 -2.34 18.81
CA GLY A 99 7.61 -1.08 19.42
C GLY A 99 8.43 -0.17 18.49
N ILE A 100 8.31 -0.34 17.17
CA ILE A 100 9.04 0.44 16.14
C ILE A 100 8.18 1.58 15.58
N SER A 101 8.75 2.48 14.79
CA SER A 101 7.95 3.52 14.11
C SER A 101 7.01 2.89 13.09
N MET A 102 5.93 3.58 12.72
CA MET A 102 4.97 3.10 11.74
C MET A 102 5.64 2.83 10.39
N GLU A 103 6.58 3.69 10.00
CA GLU A 103 7.40 3.54 8.80
C GLU A 103 8.21 2.25 8.84
N GLY A 104 8.84 1.95 9.99
CA GLY A 104 9.61 0.73 10.19
C GLY A 104 8.74 -0.53 10.15
N ALA A 105 7.55 -0.48 10.74
CA ALA A 105 6.59 -1.59 10.72
C ALA A 105 6.11 -1.91 9.31
N VAL A 106 5.70 -0.90 8.53
CA VAL A 106 5.24 -1.14 7.15
C VAL A 106 6.39 -1.68 6.28
N ALA A 107 7.59 -1.12 6.43
CA ALA A 107 8.74 -1.61 5.69
C ALA A 107 9.09 -3.06 6.05
N PHE A 108 8.97 -3.44 7.32
CA PHE A 108 9.20 -4.80 7.78
C PHE A 108 8.16 -5.76 7.19
N ASP A 109 6.88 -5.45 7.31
CA ASP A 109 5.78 -6.29 6.83
C ASP A 109 5.87 -6.52 5.31
N LEU A 110 6.15 -5.48 4.53
CA LEU A 110 6.34 -5.60 3.08
C LEU A 110 7.50 -6.53 2.70
N ILE A 111 8.53 -6.64 3.56
CA ILE A 111 9.68 -7.52 3.32
C ILE A 111 9.38 -8.94 3.80
N THR A 112 8.72 -9.12 4.94
CA THR A 112 8.39 -10.45 5.48
C THR A 112 7.31 -11.17 4.70
N ASP A 113 6.41 -10.44 4.04
CA ASP A 113 5.37 -11.01 3.18
C ASP A 113 5.91 -11.58 1.86
N LEU A 114 7.20 -11.39 1.57
CA LEU A 114 7.82 -11.98 0.40
C LEU A 114 7.91 -13.50 0.56
N PRO A 115 7.59 -14.27 -0.49
CA PRO A 115 7.73 -15.73 -0.45
C PRO A 115 9.19 -16.11 -0.17
N GLU A 116 9.41 -17.01 0.80
CA GLU A 116 10.71 -17.61 1.04
C GLU A 116 11.15 -18.35 -0.24
N ASN A 117 12.38 -18.08 -0.67
CA ASN A 117 12.93 -18.51 -1.97
C ASN A 117 12.60 -19.98 -2.32
N GLU A 118 12.04 -20.20 -3.51
CA GLU A 118 12.47 -21.33 -4.37
C GLU A 118 13.76 -20.94 -5.12
#